data_AF-A0A355TXW5-F1
#
_entry.id   AF-A0A355TXW5-F1
#
_cell.length_a   1.000
_cell.length_b   1.000
_cell.length_c   1.000
_cell.angle_alpha   90.00
_cell.angle_beta   90.00
_cell.angle_gamma   90.00
#
_symmetry.space_group_name_H-M   'P 1'
#
loop_
_entity.id
_entity.type
_entity.pdbx_description
1 polymer ?
#
loop_
_entity_poly.entity_id
_entity_poly.type
_entity_poly.pdbx_seq_one_letter_code
_entity_poly.pdbx_strand_id
1 'polypeptide(L)'
;MLFKRILIAVLSILAVVYVVYLLVSSNFDMYPTENAVQVTVNDTIHSNGFIIRDETVIENSSRGVLSYSLSDGEAVKSSGEIAKIYSTDSDAAAQSKADILEEKVNSLKNLQNVNAGNTTGIDTINNDINNSIVSFYNLVNNNDITKIGSNINSLITSINRQQV
;
A
#
# COMPACT_ATOMS: atom_id res chain seq x y z
N MET A 1 -19.15 6.87 94.91
CA MET A 1 -18.29 7.94 94.33
C MET A 1 -17.25 7.41 93.33
N LEU A 2 -16.68 6.20 93.51
CA LEU A 2 -15.72 5.58 92.56
C LEU A 2 -16.32 5.14 91.21
N PHE A 3 -17.53 4.54 91.21
CA PHE A 3 -18.18 4.04 89.98
C PHE A 3 -18.41 5.13 88.92
N LYS A 4 -18.83 6.35 89.35
CA LYS A 4 -19.01 7.49 88.44
C LYS A 4 -17.70 7.94 87.78
N ARG A 5 -16.57 7.88 88.50
CA ARG A 5 -15.25 8.25 87.96
C ARG A 5 -14.75 7.24 86.93
N ILE A 6 -14.94 5.94 87.19
CA ILE A 6 -14.59 4.87 86.24
C ILE A 6 -15.45 4.99 84.98
N LEU A 7 -16.76 5.23 85.13
CA LEU A 7 -17.67 5.40 84.00
C LEU A 7 -17.29 6.60 83.12
N ILE A 8 -16.93 7.74 83.71
CA ILE A 8 -16.46 8.92 82.97
C ILE A 8 -15.13 8.63 82.26
N ALA A 9 -14.19 7.93 82.91
CA ALA A 9 -12.91 7.59 82.30
C ALA A 9 -13.08 6.66 81.08
N VAL A 10 -13.95 5.66 81.19
CA VAL A 10 -14.28 4.75 80.07
C VAL A 10 -14.96 5.52 78.93
N LEU A 11 -15.90 6.42 79.25
CA LEU A 11 -16.59 7.23 78.25
C LEU A 11 -15.63 8.18 77.51
N SER A 12 -14.69 8.80 78.22
CA SER A 12 -13.64 9.63 77.63
C SER A 12 -12.73 8.83 76.70
N ILE A 13 -12.31 7.63 77.10
CA ILE A 13 -11.47 6.77 76.27
C ILE A 13 -12.22 6.38 75.00
N LEU A 14 -13.50 6.02 75.12
CA LEU A 14 -14.33 5.65 73.98
C LEU A 14 -14.51 6.81 73.00
N ALA A 15 -14.70 8.03 73.51
CA ALA A 15 -14.76 9.24 72.68
C ALA A 15 -13.44 9.47 71.92
N VAL A 16 -12.29 9.31 72.58
CA VAL A 16 -10.98 9.47 71.93
C VAL A 16 -10.77 8.42 70.83
N VAL A 17 -11.11 7.16 71.10
CA VAL A 17 -11.01 6.08 70.10
C VAL A 17 -11.90 6.37 68.89
N TYR A 18 -13.10 6.89 69.12
CA TYR A 18 -14.03 7.27 68.05
C TYR A 18 -13.48 8.40 67.18
N VAL A 19 -12.87 9.43 67.77
CA VAL A 19 -12.24 10.53 67.01
C VAL A 19 -11.05 10.03 66.18
N VAL A 20 -10.23 9.14 66.74
CA VAL A 20 -9.10 8.53 65.99
C VAL A 20 -9.61 7.67 64.83
N TYR A 21 -10.65 6.86 65.06
CA TYR A 21 -11.30 6.10 64.02
C TYR A 21 -11.86 7.00 62.92
N LEU A 22 -12.51 8.11 63.29
CA LEU A 22 -13.04 9.07 62.33
C LEU A 22 -11.93 9.72 61.48
N LEU A 23 -10.78 10.05 62.07
CA LEU A 23 -9.65 10.63 61.33
C LEU A 23 -8.98 9.63 60.37
N VAL A 24 -8.86 8.36 60.76
CA VAL A 24 -8.30 7.31 59.88
C VAL A 24 -9.32 6.88 58.81
N SER A 25 -10.60 6.80 59.17
CA SER A 25 -11.68 6.43 58.26
C SER A 25 -12.09 7.56 57.33
N SER A 26 -11.83 8.81 57.70
CA SER A 26 -11.83 9.96 56.80
C SER A 26 -10.63 9.85 55.88
N ASN A 27 -10.64 8.78 55.06
CA ASN A 27 -9.85 8.66 53.87
C ASN A 27 -10.15 9.92 53.08
N PHE A 28 -9.17 10.82 53.04
CA PHE A 28 -9.17 11.89 52.07
C PHE A 28 -9.39 11.19 50.73
N ASP A 29 -10.57 11.41 50.14
CA ASP A 29 -10.87 10.94 48.80
C ASP A 29 -9.80 11.55 47.91
N MET A 30 -8.75 10.77 47.65
CA MET A 30 -7.65 11.20 46.83
C MET A 30 -8.21 11.12 45.42
N TYR A 31 -8.80 12.24 45.00
CA TYR A 31 -9.34 12.40 43.67
C TYR A 31 -8.26 11.95 42.69
N PRO A 32 -8.54 10.94 41.84
CA PRO A 32 -7.56 10.46 40.90
C PRO A 32 -7.18 11.63 40.00
N THR A 33 -5.96 12.12 40.16
CA THR A 33 -5.39 13.15 39.31
C THR A 33 -4.78 12.46 38.10
N GLU A 34 -5.16 12.91 36.92
CA GLU A 34 -4.59 12.46 35.66
C GLU A 34 -3.67 13.56 35.12
N ASN A 35 -2.50 13.18 34.59
CA ASN A 35 -1.56 14.16 34.06
C ASN A 35 -2.10 14.78 32.78
N ALA A 36 -2.13 16.12 32.72
CA ALA A 36 -2.56 16.84 31.53
C ALA A 36 -1.52 16.69 30.41
N VAL A 37 -1.88 15.97 29.35
CA VAL A 37 -1.08 15.86 28.11
C VAL A 37 -1.68 16.79 27.06
N GLN A 38 -0.84 17.59 26.42
CA GLN A 38 -1.25 18.42 25.30
C GLN A 38 -1.56 17.53 24.09
N VAL A 39 -2.83 17.41 23.74
CA VAL A 39 -3.27 16.69 22.53
C VAL A 39 -3.88 17.69 21.57
N THR A 40 -3.36 17.74 20.35
CA THR A 40 -3.98 18.48 19.25
C THR A 40 -5.11 17.63 18.70
N VAL A 41 -6.35 18.04 18.97
CA VAL A 41 -7.54 17.39 18.39
C VAL A 41 -7.81 18.06 17.04
N ASN A 42 -7.73 17.28 15.97
CA ASN A 42 -8.12 17.74 14.64
C ASN A 42 -9.60 17.40 14.42
N ASP A 43 -10.46 18.41 14.44
CA ASP A 43 -11.85 18.25 14.00
C ASP A 43 -11.86 17.96 12.49
N THR A 44 -12.33 16.77 12.14
CA THR A 44 -12.40 16.32 10.76
C THR A 44 -13.87 16.34 10.32
N ILE A 45 -14.21 17.20 9.37
CA ILE A 45 -15.56 17.25 8.79
C ILE A 45 -15.58 16.30 7.60
N HIS A 46 -16.36 15.23 7.71
CA HIS A 46 -16.59 14.30 6.61
C HIS A 46 -17.69 14.84 5.69
N SER A 47 -17.37 14.97 4.39
CA SER A 47 -18.32 15.37 3.37
C SER A 47 -18.25 14.41 2.19
N ASN A 48 -19.40 14.07 1.61
CA ASN A 48 -19.48 13.27 0.40
C ASN A 48 -19.33 14.21 -0.80
N GLY A 49 -18.18 14.15 -1.46
CA GLY A 49 -17.92 14.84 -2.72
C GLY A 49 -18.21 13.95 -3.92
N PHE A 50 -18.71 14.55 -5.01
CA PHE A 50 -18.78 13.88 -6.31
C PHE A 50 -17.66 14.42 -7.19
N ILE A 51 -16.95 13.52 -7.87
CA ILE A 51 -15.96 13.89 -8.89
C ILE A 51 -16.67 13.79 -10.23
N ILE A 52 -16.83 14.93 -10.90
CA ILE A 52 -17.38 14.99 -12.27
C ILE A 52 -16.18 15.17 -13.21
N ARG A 53 -16.10 14.28 -14.21
CA ARG A 53 -15.10 14.34 -15.27
C ARG A 53 -15.77 14.77 -16.57
N ASP A 54 -15.09 15.65 -17.31
CA ASP A 54 -15.45 15.97 -18.68
C ASP A 54 -14.86 14.90 -19.60
N GLU A 55 -15.72 14.09 -20.20
CA GLU A 55 -15.34 12.97 -21.06
C GLU A 55 -15.98 13.12 -22.43
N THR A 56 -15.19 12.92 -23.48
CA THR A 56 -15.65 12.98 -24.88
C THR A 56 -15.48 11.61 -25.52
N VAL A 57 -16.56 11.07 -26.08
CA VAL A 57 -16.53 9.81 -26.83
C VAL A 57 -15.91 10.05 -28.20
N ILE A 58 -14.90 9.27 -28.54
CA ILE A 58 -14.29 9.29 -29.87
C ILE A 58 -14.99 8.22 -30.72
N GLU A 59 -15.84 8.66 -31.64
CA GLU A 59 -16.53 7.77 -32.57
C GLU A 59 -15.65 7.42 -33.77
N ASN A 60 -15.76 6.17 -34.23
CA ASN A 60 -15.08 5.71 -35.44
C ASN A 60 -16.05 5.75 -36.63
N SER A 61 -15.74 6.56 -37.65
CA SER A 61 -16.53 6.69 -38.88
C SER A 61 -16.07 5.77 -40.03
N SER A 62 -15.09 4.90 -39.80
CA SER A 62 -14.50 4.02 -40.82
C SER A 62 -14.97 2.56 -40.67
N ARG A 63 -15.10 1.86 -41.80
CA ARG A 63 -15.46 0.43 -41.82
C ARG A 63 -14.19 -0.41 -41.73
N GLY A 64 -14.12 -1.34 -40.78
CA GLY A 64 -12.98 -2.24 -40.58
C GLY A 64 -13.01 -2.90 -39.21
N VAL A 65 -11.95 -3.67 -38.92
CA VAL A 65 -11.72 -4.34 -37.63
C VAL A 65 -10.84 -3.43 -36.78
N LEU A 66 -11.30 -3.11 -35.57
CA LEU A 66 -10.61 -2.23 -34.65
C LEU A 66 -9.66 -3.03 -33.76
N SER A 67 -8.38 -2.66 -33.76
CA SER A 67 -7.39 -3.17 -32.82
C SER A 67 -6.95 -2.04 -31.90
N TYR A 68 -7.26 -2.19 -30.62
CA TYR A 68 -6.81 -1.26 -29.59
C TYR A 68 -5.31 -1.44 -29.35
N SER A 69 -4.57 -0.34 -29.37
CA SER A 69 -3.13 -0.34 -29.07
C SER A 69 -2.83 0.02 -27.61
N LEU A 70 -3.85 0.41 -26.86
CA LEU A 70 -3.76 0.88 -25.48
C LEU A 70 -4.60 0.01 -24.56
N SER A 71 -4.19 -0.03 -23.30
CA SER A 71 -4.93 -0.70 -22.23
C SER A 71 -5.98 0.22 -21.59
N ASP A 72 -7.02 -0.36 -20.99
CA ASP A 72 -8.08 0.40 -20.30
C ASP A 72 -7.50 1.26 -19.17
N GLY A 73 -7.76 2.56 -19.21
CA GLY A 73 -7.30 3.52 -18.20
C GLY A 73 -5.89 4.10 -18.44
N GLU A 74 -5.26 3.78 -19.57
CA GLU A 74 -3.94 4.29 -19.91
C GLU A 74 -3.97 5.80 -20.27
N ALA A 75 -2.95 6.54 -19.84
CA ALA A 75 -2.84 7.98 -20.11
C ALA A 75 -2.36 8.23 -21.54
N VAL A 76 -3.13 8.98 -22.32
CA VAL A 76 -2.80 9.30 -23.71
C VAL A 76 -2.47 10.78 -23.89
N LYS A 77 -1.52 11.07 -24.78
CA LYS A 77 -1.27 12.46 -25.21
C LYS A 77 -2.34 12.89 -26.22
N SER A 78 -2.62 14.19 -26.29
CA SER A 78 -3.44 14.77 -27.35
C SER A 78 -2.86 14.36 -28.72
N SER A 79 -3.71 13.84 -29.60
CA SER A 79 -3.33 13.29 -30.91
C SER A 79 -2.47 12.01 -30.87
N GLY A 80 -2.45 11.31 -29.74
CA GLY A 80 -1.84 9.98 -29.63
C GLY A 80 -2.63 8.91 -30.39
N GLU A 81 -1.93 7.88 -30.85
CA GLU A 81 -2.55 6.73 -31.51
C GLU A 81 -3.29 5.89 -30.47
N ILE A 82 -4.63 5.81 -30.59
CA ILE A 82 -5.49 5.07 -29.65
C ILE A 82 -5.86 3.68 -30.15
N ALA A 83 -5.98 3.52 -31.47
CA ALA A 83 -6.35 2.26 -32.10
C ALA A 83 -5.96 2.26 -33.59
N LYS A 84 -5.64 1.07 -34.09
CA LYS A 84 -5.40 0.80 -35.51
C LYS A 84 -6.65 0.18 -36.12
N ILE A 85 -7.00 0.62 -37.33
CA ILE A 85 -8.10 0.05 -38.10
C ILE A 85 -7.49 -0.82 -39.19
N TYR A 86 -7.86 -2.10 -39.20
CA TYR A 86 -7.47 -3.03 -40.25
C TYR A 86 -8.65 -3.33 -41.17
N SER A 87 -8.38 -3.50 -42.46
CA SER A 87 -9.40 -3.80 -43.46
C SER A 87 -10.03 -5.19 -43.28
N THR A 88 -9.30 -6.14 -42.70
CA THR A 88 -9.74 -7.53 -42.49
C THR A 88 -9.24 -8.10 -41.14
N ASP A 89 -9.96 -9.10 -40.60
CA ASP A 89 -9.54 -9.82 -39.38
C ASP A 89 -8.17 -10.50 -39.54
N SER A 90 -7.87 -10.95 -40.76
CA SER A 90 -6.61 -11.61 -41.10
C SER A 90 -5.42 -10.67 -40.96
N ASP A 91 -5.58 -9.40 -41.36
CA ASP A 91 -4.52 -8.39 -41.28
C ASP A 91 -4.26 -7.98 -39.83
N ALA A 92 -5.33 -7.85 -39.02
CA ALA A 92 -5.21 -7.57 -37.58
C ALA A 92 -4.46 -8.70 -36.85
N ALA A 93 -4.80 -9.96 -37.15
CA ALA A 93 -4.15 -11.12 -36.57
C ALA A 93 -2.67 -11.26 -37.02
N ALA A 94 -2.36 -10.91 -38.27
CA ALA A 94 -0.99 -10.90 -38.78
C ALA A 94 -0.14 -9.85 -38.07
N GLN A 95 -0.67 -8.64 -37.86
CA GLN A 95 0.05 -7.60 -37.13
C GLN A 95 0.27 -7.96 -35.66
N SER A 96 -0.75 -8.46 -34.96
CA SER A 96 -0.58 -8.93 -33.58
C SER A 96 0.50 -10.02 -33.46
N LYS A 97 0.55 -10.96 -34.41
CA LYS A 97 1.62 -11.96 -34.47
C LYS A 97 2.99 -11.33 -34.75
N ALA A 98 3.07 -10.33 -35.61
CA ALA A 98 4.31 -9.61 -35.90
C ALA A 98 4.83 -8.90 -34.65
N ASP A 99 3.96 -8.21 -33.90
CA ASP A 99 4.31 -7.51 -32.67
C ASP A 99 4.87 -8.48 -31.61
N ILE A 100 4.21 -9.64 -31.42
CA ILE A 100 4.70 -10.71 -30.52
C ILE A 100 6.05 -11.28 -30.98
N LEU A 101 6.26 -11.43 -32.29
CA LEU A 101 7.52 -11.92 -32.84
C LEU A 101 8.65 -10.90 -32.62
N GLU A 102 8.37 -9.61 -32.81
CA GLU A 102 9.34 -8.54 -32.61
C GLU A 102 9.73 -8.39 -31.14
N GLU A 103 8.78 -8.52 -30.22
CA GLU A 103 9.05 -8.58 -28.78
C GLU A 103 10.00 -9.74 -28.45
N LYS A 104 9.72 -10.94 -28.97
CA LYS A 104 10.59 -12.12 -28.80
C LYS A 104 12.00 -11.90 -29.38
N VAL A 105 12.10 -11.31 -30.57
CA VAL A 105 13.40 -10.99 -31.18
C VAL A 105 14.18 -10.02 -30.31
N ASN A 106 13.54 -8.98 -29.77
CA ASN A 106 14.18 -8.02 -28.88
C ASN A 106 14.64 -8.67 -27.56
N SER A 107 13.82 -9.53 -26.95
CA SER A 107 14.23 -10.30 -25.77
C SER A 107 15.46 -11.17 -26.07
N LEU A 108 15.47 -11.89 -27.19
CA LEU A 108 16.59 -12.74 -27.59
C LEU A 108 17.86 -11.91 -27.89
N LYS A 109 17.72 -10.76 -28.53
CA LYS A 109 18.84 -9.84 -28.79
C LYS A 109 19.43 -9.28 -27.50
N ASN A 110 18.59 -8.95 -26.52
CA ASN A 110 19.04 -8.53 -25.20
C ASN A 110 19.83 -9.64 -24.49
N LEU A 111 19.38 -10.90 -24.58
CA LEU A 111 20.14 -12.04 -24.06
C LEU A 111 21.48 -12.23 -24.77
N GLN A 112 21.52 -12.10 -26.10
CA GLN A 112 22.76 -12.21 -26.87
C GLN A 112 23.77 -11.11 -26.51
N ASN A 113 23.31 -9.86 -26.35
CA ASN A 113 24.17 -8.72 -26.01
C ASN A 113 24.79 -8.86 -24.63
N VAL A 114 24.07 -9.44 -23.66
CA VAL A 114 24.62 -9.77 -22.33
C VAL A 114 25.81 -10.75 -22.45
N ASN A 115 25.75 -11.70 -23.38
CA ASN A 115 26.82 -12.68 -23.55
C ASN A 115 28.08 -12.11 -24.25
N ALA A 116 27.95 -11.00 -24.98
CA ALA A 116 29.02 -10.44 -25.80
C ALA A 116 29.84 -9.35 -25.10
N GLY A 117 29.32 -8.75 -24.03
CA GLY A 117 29.93 -7.59 -23.38
C GLY A 117 29.97 -7.72 -21.86
N ASN A 118 31.14 -8.08 -21.36
CA ASN A 118 31.55 -8.08 -19.96
C ASN A 118 31.04 -9.27 -19.13
N THR A 119 31.99 -9.88 -18.42
CA THR A 119 31.78 -10.73 -17.26
C THR A 119 30.89 -10.01 -16.25
N THR A 120 29.58 -10.06 -16.44
CA THR A 120 28.63 -9.57 -15.46
C THR A 120 28.78 -10.53 -14.30
N GLY A 121 29.44 -10.09 -13.22
CA GLY A 121 29.66 -10.94 -12.06
C GLY A 121 28.34 -11.54 -11.61
N ILE A 122 28.40 -12.81 -11.18
CA ILE A 122 27.25 -13.55 -10.63
C ILE A 122 26.52 -12.71 -9.57
N ASP A 123 27.25 -11.86 -8.83
CA ASP A 123 26.73 -10.93 -7.85
C ASP A 123 25.72 -9.91 -8.42
N THR A 124 25.99 -9.36 -9.60
CA THR A 124 25.07 -8.41 -10.26
C THR A 124 23.80 -9.12 -10.71
N ILE A 125 23.92 -10.33 -11.26
CA ILE A 125 22.77 -11.13 -11.68
C ILE A 125 21.92 -11.50 -10.46
N ASN A 126 22.55 -11.90 -9.37
CA ASN A 126 21.87 -12.25 -8.13
C ASN A 126 21.18 -11.02 -7.50
N ASN A 127 21.80 -9.85 -7.59
CA ASN A 127 21.19 -8.59 -7.16
C ASN A 127 19.97 -8.21 -8.03
N ASP A 128 20.06 -8.37 -9.36
CA ASP A 128 18.95 -8.12 -10.28
C ASP A 128 17.75 -9.06 -10.01
N ILE A 129 18.03 -10.33 -9.70
CA ILE A 129 17.02 -11.32 -9.29
C ILE A 129 16.35 -10.90 -7.97
N ASN A 130 17.15 -10.58 -6.95
CA ASN A 130 16.64 -10.16 -5.64
C ASN A 130 15.79 -8.88 -5.75
N ASN A 131 16.25 -7.88 -6.50
CA ASN A 131 15.52 -6.63 -6.72
C ASN A 131 14.20 -6.86 -7.46
N SER A 132 14.19 -7.79 -8.43
CA SER A 132 12.96 -8.15 -9.15
C SER A 132 11.96 -8.83 -8.23
N ILE A 133 12.40 -9.75 -7.36
CA ILE A 133 11.56 -10.41 -6.35
C ILE A 133 11.00 -9.40 -5.33
N VAL A 134 11.83 -8.50 -4.80
CA VAL A 134 11.38 -7.45 -3.87
C VAL A 134 10.37 -6.53 -4.54
N SER A 135 10.61 -6.16 -5.80
CA SER A 135 9.68 -5.34 -6.58
C SER A 135 8.35 -6.07 -6.83
N PHE A 136 8.37 -7.37 -7.10
CA PHE A 136 7.16 -8.19 -7.21
C PHE A 136 6.30 -8.11 -5.94
N TYR A 137 6.90 -8.33 -4.77
CA TYR A 137 6.19 -8.23 -3.49
C TYR A 137 5.60 -6.84 -3.26
N ASN A 138 6.34 -5.78 -3.61
CA ASN A 138 5.85 -4.41 -3.49
C ASN A 138 4.69 -4.13 -4.45
N LEU A 139 4.75 -4.61 -5.69
CA LEU A 139 3.69 -4.44 -6.68
C LEU A 139 2.40 -5.18 -6.27
N VAL A 140 2.54 -6.39 -5.72
CA VAL A 140 1.41 -7.17 -5.18
C VAL A 140 0.79 -6.46 -3.97
N ASN A 141 1.61 -5.99 -3.01
CA ASN A 141 1.12 -5.27 -1.84
C ASN A 141 0.44 -3.93 -2.19
N ASN A 142 0.93 -3.24 -3.21
CA ASN A 142 0.37 -1.97 -3.68
C ASN A 142 -0.77 -2.14 -4.70
N ASN A 143 -1.14 -3.38 -5.02
CA ASN A 143 -2.16 -3.73 -6.02
C ASN A 143 -1.91 -3.11 -7.42
N ASP A 144 -0.65 -2.86 -7.77
CA ASP A 144 -0.25 -2.31 -9.08
C ASP A 144 -0.05 -3.46 -10.09
N ILE A 145 -1.17 -4.09 -10.46
CA ILE A 145 -1.22 -5.29 -11.30
C ILE A 145 -0.66 -5.03 -12.71
N THR A 146 -0.72 -3.78 -13.18
CA THR A 146 -0.26 -3.39 -14.52
C THR A 146 1.23 -3.61 -14.73
N LYS A 147 2.04 -3.49 -13.68
CA LYS A 147 3.51 -3.63 -13.76
C LYS A 147 4.02 -5.02 -13.40
N ILE A 148 3.15 -5.89 -12.89
CA ILE A 148 3.52 -7.26 -12.49
C ILE A 148 4.04 -8.05 -13.69
N GLY A 149 3.38 -7.96 -14.85
CA GLY A 149 3.80 -8.66 -16.07
C GLY A 149 5.22 -8.27 -16.51
N SER A 150 5.52 -6.97 -16.54
CA SER A 150 6.86 -6.46 -16.85
C SER A 150 7.90 -6.94 -15.84
N ASN A 151 7.58 -6.94 -14.54
CA ASN A 151 8.49 -7.36 -13.49
C ASN A 151 8.80 -8.88 -13.57
N ILE A 152 7.80 -9.71 -13.88
CA ILE A 152 7.98 -11.15 -14.14
C ILE A 152 8.90 -11.37 -15.34
N ASN A 153 8.71 -10.63 -16.44
CA ASN A 153 9.57 -10.73 -17.62
C ASN A 153 11.03 -10.34 -17.32
N SER A 154 11.24 -9.30 -16.51
CA SER A 154 12.58 -8.93 -16.04
C SER A 154 13.21 -10.03 -15.17
N LEU A 155 12.44 -10.63 -14.25
CA LEU A 155 12.91 -11.72 -13.40
C LEU A 155 13.31 -12.95 -14.24
N ILE A 156 12.48 -13.36 -15.18
CA ILE A 156 12.77 -14.49 -16.09
C ILE A 156 14.03 -14.22 -16.89
N THR A 157 14.21 -12.99 -17.38
CA THR A 157 15.42 -12.59 -18.11
C THR A 157 16.66 -12.72 -17.24
N SER A 158 16.63 -12.23 -15.99
CA SER A 158 17.75 -12.34 -15.06
C SER A 158 18.07 -13.78 -14.64
N ILE A 159 17.06 -14.62 -14.46
CA ILE A 159 17.24 -16.07 -14.20
C ILE A 159 17.87 -16.75 -15.41
N ASN A 160 17.40 -16.46 -16.62
CA ASN A 160 17.97 -17.02 -17.84
C ASN A 160 19.43 -16.61 -18.02
N ARG A 161 19.79 -15.36 -17.67
CA ARG A 161 21.18 -14.89 -17.66
C ARG A 161 22.06 -15.64 -16.64
N GLN A 162 21.50 -16.16 -15.55
CA GLN A 162 22.26 -16.95 -14.57
C GLN A 162 22.57 -18.38 -15.04
N GLN A 163 21.74 -18.93 -15.94
CA GLN A 163 21.84 -20.32 -16.40
C GLN A 163 22.78 -20.53 -17.59
N VAL A 164 23.21 -19.45 -18.25
CA VAL A 164 24.10 -19.45 -19.41
C VAL A 164 25.53 -19.13 -18.98
#